data_AF-A0A2V1CS84-F1
#
_entry.id   AF-A0A2V1CS84-F1
#
_cell.length_a   1.000
_cell.length_b   1.000
_cell.length_c   1.000
_cell.angle_alpha   90.00
_cell.angle_beta   90.00
_cell.angle_gamma   90.00
#
_symmetry.space_group_name_H-M   'P 1'
#
loop_
_entity.id
_entity.type
_entity.pdbx_description
1 polymer ?
#
loop_
_entity_poly.entity_id
_entity_poly.type
_entity_poly.pdbx_seq_one_letter_code
_entity_poly.pdbx_strand_id
1 'polypeptide(L)'
;LLEMRDKYAELTRLENERLGLGKSDPQWQRRNPDPVLDRYNNIFPWDNNRIKLQVPEGVNDYINASPVSLISTSEKQSDLKAGVQDKYICMQGPKRQTVDHVWHMVWHELAEPYTSSPAIVIMLTPTHAPMPDDPNRMFEKCYQYYPLDESSPPLRINETNQLGEEFKAQVRFEERLPGIEGTPIEVRKLIMTVDGEEDEEKPIYHYLYPNWPDFGALAEENVASILSLMELSRKQNGRGENARLIHCSAGVGRTGTFVALEFLLGELEGGAWEGWDNNEHSVTDPIYETVNQLRMQRKTMVQAYDQYAFLYEVCRKRWEEKYKTPCIGGEHTHMQPMNEVCINGLDDENEGDEENRSSKS
;
A
#
# COMPACT_ATOMS: atom_id res chain seq x y z
N LEU A 1 19.23 -6.49 -13.91
CA LEU A 1 18.99 -7.29 -12.68
C LEU A 1 19.89 -6.86 -11.53
N LEU A 2 21.22 -6.89 -11.67
CA LEU A 2 22.15 -6.43 -10.62
C LEU A 2 21.90 -4.95 -10.24
N GLU A 3 21.75 -4.09 -11.25
CA GLU A 3 21.49 -2.66 -11.07
C GLU A 3 20.21 -2.35 -10.27
N MET A 4 19.12 -3.11 -10.46
CA MET A 4 17.87 -2.89 -9.70
C MET A 4 18.03 -3.25 -8.23
N ARG A 5 18.79 -4.30 -7.91
CA ARG A 5 19.08 -4.69 -6.54
C ARG A 5 19.93 -3.62 -5.83
N ASP A 6 20.91 -3.09 -6.53
CA ASP A 6 21.78 -2.03 -6.01
C ASP A 6 20.98 -0.75 -5.74
N LYS A 7 20.10 -0.34 -6.67
CA LYS A 7 19.17 0.78 -6.49
C LYS A 7 18.24 0.58 -5.28
N TYR A 8 17.69 -0.62 -5.12
CA TYR A 8 16.84 -0.93 -3.97
C TYR A 8 17.59 -0.91 -2.63
N ALA A 9 18.83 -1.43 -2.62
CA ALA A 9 19.71 -1.36 -1.46
C ALA A 9 20.04 0.09 -1.10
N GLU A 10 20.25 0.95 -2.10
CA GLU A 10 20.48 2.38 -1.92
C GLU A 10 19.27 3.09 -1.29
N LEU A 11 18.05 2.81 -1.76
CA LEU A 11 16.81 3.32 -1.12
C LEU A 11 16.72 2.94 0.37
N THR A 12 17.24 1.77 0.72
CA THR A 12 17.28 1.28 2.10
C THR A 12 18.37 1.99 2.91
N ARG A 13 19.53 2.22 2.30
CA ARG A 13 20.64 2.99 2.89
C ARG A 13 20.20 4.42 3.22
N LEU A 14 19.59 5.12 2.26
CA LEU A 14 19.06 6.48 2.42
C LEU A 14 18.00 6.57 3.52
N GLU A 15 17.08 5.61 3.61
CA GLU A 15 16.08 5.58 4.69
C GLU A 15 16.72 5.39 6.07
N ASN A 16 17.76 4.56 6.17
CA ASN A 16 18.50 4.38 7.41
C ASN A 16 19.28 5.64 7.82
N GLU A 17 19.83 6.39 6.86
CA GLU A 17 20.44 7.69 7.13
C GLU A 17 19.42 8.68 7.69
N ARG A 18 18.24 8.79 7.07
CA ARG A 18 17.12 9.62 7.58
C ARG A 18 16.77 9.26 9.03
N LEU A 19 16.63 7.97 9.32
CA LEU A 19 16.40 7.49 10.70
C LEU A 19 17.49 7.92 11.67
N GLY A 20 18.75 7.87 11.24
CA GLY A 20 19.90 8.35 12.03
C GLY A 20 19.84 9.85 12.33
N LEU A 21 19.29 10.63 11.40
CA LEU A 21 19.12 12.09 11.52
C LEU A 21 17.92 12.49 12.38
N GLY A 22 16.99 11.59 12.71
CA GLY A 22 15.74 11.93 13.40
C GLY A 22 15.88 12.59 14.78
N LYS A 23 17.08 12.60 15.39
CA LYS A 23 17.36 13.37 16.63
C LYS A 23 17.76 14.82 16.36
N SER A 24 18.35 15.10 15.20
CA SER A 24 18.90 16.41 14.83
C SER A 24 18.06 17.14 13.77
N ASP A 25 17.29 16.40 12.99
CA ASP A 25 16.48 16.92 11.90
C ASP A 25 14.99 16.63 12.14
N PRO A 26 14.16 17.67 12.36
CA PRO A 26 12.72 17.54 12.49
C PRO A 26 12.03 16.85 11.31
N GLN A 27 12.62 16.90 10.12
CA GLN A 27 12.08 16.25 8.94
C GLN A 27 12.00 14.72 9.09
N TRP A 28 12.94 14.13 9.82
CA TRP A 28 13.08 12.68 9.96
C TRP A 28 12.74 12.20 11.37
N GLN A 29 12.10 13.05 12.16
CA GLN A 29 11.64 12.68 13.50
C GLN A 29 10.62 11.55 13.43
N ARG A 30 10.68 10.67 14.42
CA ARG A 30 9.68 9.64 14.66
C ARG A 30 9.19 9.75 16.09
N ARG A 31 7.91 9.45 16.30
CA ARG A 31 7.38 9.23 17.65
C ARG A 31 7.76 7.83 18.14
N ASN A 32 7.70 7.65 19.45
CA ASN A 32 7.74 6.30 20.00
C ASN A 32 6.51 5.52 19.51
N PRO A 33 6.67 4.25 19.11
CA PRO A 33 5.54 3.43 18.70
C PRO A 33 4.48 3.35 19.80
N ASP A 34 3.22 3.48 19.43
CA ASP A 34 2.07 3.28 20.31
C ASP A 34 1.59 1.83 20.15
N PRO A 35 1.80 0.93 21.13
CA PRO A 35 1.41 -0.48 20.99
C PRO A 35 -0.11 -0.68 20.89
N VAL A 36 -0.92 0.33 21.25
CA VAL A 36 -2.38 0.30 21.14
C VAL A 36 -2.80 0.77 19.75
N LEU A 37 -2.20 1.84 19.23
CA LEU A 37 -2.63 2.48 17.97
C LEU A 37 -1.85 1.97 16.74
N ASP A 38 -0.60 1.53 16.90
CA ASP A 38 0.20 0.96 15.82
C ASP A 38 -0.03 -0.55 15.68
N ARG A 39 -0.19 -1.01 14.44
CA ARG A 39 -0.29 -2.45 14.12
C ARG A 39 1.08 -3.12 14.18
N TYR A 40 2.13 -2.42 13.79
CA TYR A 40 3.50 -2.92 13.78
C TYR A 40 4.46 -1.87 14.37
N ASN A 41 5.19 -2.24 15.42
CA ASN A 41 6.07 -1.31 16.16
C ASN A 41 7.20 -0.71 15.30
N ASN A 42 7.55 -1.35 14.17
CA ASN A 42 8.60 -0.91 13.26
C ASN A 42 8.07 -0.11 12.05
N ILE A 43 6.75 0.08 11.94
CA ILE A 43 6.09 0.82 10.86
C ILE A 43 5.33 1.99 11.46
N PHE A 44 5.85 3.19 11.25
CA PHE A 44 5.33 4.44 11.78
C PHE A 44 5.46 5.55 10.73
N PRO A 45 4.59 6.55 10.73
CA PRO A 45 4.75 7.74 9.90
C PRO A 45 5.92 8.59 10.41
N TRP A 46 6.50 9.42 9.52
CA TRP A 46 7.36 10.52 9.97
C TRP A 46 6.51 11.51 10.76
N ASP A 47 6.99 12.00 11.90
CA ASP A 47 6.16 12.84 12.80
C ASP A 47 5.79 14.18 12.15
N ASN A 48 6.65 14.70 11.29
CA ASN A 48 6.39 15.92 10.51
C ASN A 48 5.33 15.73 9.41
N ASN A 49 5.09 14.50 8.95
CA ASN A 49 4.21 14.16 7.83
C ASN A 49 3.22 13.05 8.19
N ARG A 50 2.74 13.05 9.43
CA ARG A 50 1.61 12.23 9.86
C ARG A 50 0.31 13.03 9.74
N ILE A 51 -0.79 12.32 9.51
CA ILE A 51 -2.11 12.91 9.73
C ILE A 51 -2.29 13.20 11.23
N LYS A 52 -2.90 14.35 11.54
CA LYS A 52 -3.26 14.76 12.90
C LYS A 52 -4.77 14.88 12.95
N LEU A 53 -5.41 14.06 13.79
CA LEU A 53 -6.86 14.11 13.94
C LEU A 53 -7.28 15.45 14.53
N GLN A 54 -8.39 16.01 14.04
CA GLN A 54 -8.96 17.25 14.57
C GLN A 54 -9.69 16.97 15.89
N VAL A 55 -8.95 16.91 16.99
CA VAL A 55 -9.47 16.60 18.33
C VAL A 55 -9.23 17.76 19.32
N PRO A 56 -9.99 17.85 20.42
CA PRO A 56 -9.76 18.87 21.45
C PRO A 56 -8.35 18.83 22.07
N GLU A 57 -7.93 19.94 22.66
CA GLU A 57 -6.63 20.02 23.34
C GLU A 57 -6.51 18.96 24.45
N GLY A 58 -5.37 18.27 24.48
CA GLY A 58 -5.09 17.19 25.45
C GLY A 58 -5.61 15.82 25.04
N VAL A 59 -6.43 15.73 23.99
CA VAL A 59 -6.85 14.45 23.39
C VAL A 59 -5.76 13.96 22.42
N ASN A 60 -5.58 12.65 22.34
CA ASN A 60 -4.57 12.05 21.47
C ASN A 60 -4.99 12.19 19.99
N ASP A 61 -4.25 12.98 19.23
CA ASP A 61 -4.47 13.28 17.81
C ASP A 61 -3.87 12.23 16.85
N TYR A 62 -3.33 11.13 17.38
CA TYR A 62 -2.50 10.21 16.61
C TYR A 62 -3.30 9.18 15.81
N ILE A 63 -2.94 9.05 14.53
CA ILE A 63 -3.27 7.92 13.68
C ILE A 63 -2.05 7.56 12.84
N ASN A 64 -1.81 6.26 12.62
CA ASN A 64 -0.72 5.78 11.77
C ASN A 64 -1.09 5.91 10.28
N ALA A 65 -1.04 7.14 9.79
CA ALA A 65 -1.33 7.53 8.41
C ALA A 65 -0.45 8.72 7.99
N SER A 66 -0.15 8.82 6.70
CA SER A 66 0.57 9.94 6.11
C SER A 66 -0.14 10.44 4.85
N PRO A 67 -0.29 11.76 4.65
CA PRO A 67 -0.58 12.28 3.34
C PRO A 67 0.63 12.03 2.43
N VAL A 68 0.36 11.71 1.17
CA VAL A 68 1.38 11.42 0.16
C VAL A 68 0.99 12.09 -1.14
N SER A 69 1.95 12.77 -1.76
CA SER A 69 1.84 13.30 -3.11
C SER A 69 3.14 13.03 -3.87
N LEU A 70 3.04 12.82 -5.18
CA LEU A 70 4.19 12.57 -6.05
C LEU A 70 4.35 13.73 -7.03
N ILE A 71 5.60 14.05 -7.36
CA ILE A 71 5.95 15.12 -8.28
C ILE A 71 6.65 14.49 -9.49
N SER A 72 6.20 14.85 -10.69
CA SER A 72 6.83 14.40 -11.94
C SER A 72 8.27 14.88 -12.01
N THR A 73 9.17 13.97 -12.39
CA THR A 73 10.57 14.27 -12.68
C THR A 73 10.77 14.65 -14.16
N SER A 74 9.71 14.64 -14.97
CA SER A 74 9.73 15.04 -16.37
C SER A 74 9.39 16.52 -16.52
N GLU A 75 10.12 17.23 -17.37
CA GLU A 75 9.80 18.61 -17.78
C GLU A 75 8.49 18.68 -18.57
N LYS A 76 8.15 17.61 -19.30
CA LYS A 76 6.84 17.43 -19.92
C LYS A 76 5.92 16.83 -18.87
N GLN A 77 5.14 17.67 -18.19
CA GLN A 77 4.00 17.17 -17.45
C GLN A 77 3.05 16.55 -18.48
N SER A 78 2.66 15.31 -18.23
CA SER A 78 1.67 14.58 -19.02
C SER A 78 0.42 15.46 -19.23
N ASP A 79 -0.13 15.53 -20.46
CA ASP A 79 -1.36 16.30 -20.73
C ASP A 79 -2.55 15.80 -19.89
N LEU A 80 -2.53 14.52 -19.49
CA LEU A 80 -3.50 13.90 -18.58
C LEU A 80 -3.37 14.39 -17.12
N LYS A 81 -2.27 15.05 -16.76
CA LYS A 81 -1.92 15.49 -15.40
C LYS A 81 -1.65 16.99 -15.29
N ALA A 82 -1.81 17.76 -16.37
CA ALA A 82 -1.55 19.19 -16.36
C ALA A 82 -2.37 19.90 -15.26
N GLY A 83 -1.68 20.36 -14.21
CA GLY A 83 -2.28 21.06 -13.07
C GLY A 83 -2.98 20.19 -12.01
N VAL A 84 -2.95 18.86 -12.10
CA VAL A 84 -3.57 17.94 -11.10
C VAL A 84 -2.49 17.07 -10.48
N GLN A 85 -2.23 17.28 -9.18
CA GLN A 85 -1.36 16.39 -8.40
C GLN A 85 -2.23 15.33 -7.72
N ASP A 86 -2.00 14.06 -8.02
CA ASP A 86 -2.65 12.97 -7.30
C ASP A 86 -2.31 13.05 -5.81
N LYS A 87 -3.35 13.12 -4.98
CA LYS A 87 -3.24 13.13 -3.51
C LYS A 87 -3.67 11.79 -2.95
N TYR A 88 -2.91 11.29 -1.99
CA TYR A 88 -3.18 10.02 -1.32
C TYR A 88 -3.09 10.17 0.19
N ILE A 89 -3.81 9.31 0.91
CA ILE A 89 -3.57 9.06 2.32
C ILE A 89 -3.17 7.59 2.45
N CYS A 90 -1.95 7.34 2.89
CA CYS A 90 -1.43 5.98 3.09
C CYS A 90 -1.45 5.64 4.58
N MET A 91 -2.19 4.58 4.96
CA MET A 91 -2.35 4.18 6.37
C MET A 91 -2.20 2.67 6.58
N GLN A 92 -1.99 2.27 7.82
CA GLN A 92 -2.06 0.85 8.21
C GLN A 92 -3.49 0.29 8.09
N GLY A 93 -3.62 -1.03 8.05
CA GLY A 93 -4.89 -1.72 8.26
C GLY A 93 -5.41 -1.44 9.68
N PRO A 94 -6.64 -0.95 9.84
CA PRO A 94 -7.16 -0.57 11.16
C PRO A 94 -7.09 -1.71 12.16
N LYS A 95 -6.80 -1.40 13.42
CA LYS A 95 -7.01 -2.30 14.57
C LYS A 95 -8.40 -2.03 15.14
N ARG A 96 -8.91 -2.92 15.99
CA ARG A 96 -10.16 -2.69 16.72
C ARG A 96 -10.18 -1.34 17.44
N GLN A 97 -9.05 -0.95 18.04
CA GLN A 97 -8.89 0.28 18.81
C GLN A 97 -8.84 1.54 17.93
N THR A 98 -8.52 1.41 16.65
CA THR A 98 -8.32 2.55 15.75
C THR A 98 -9.48 2.74 14.77
N VAL A 99 -10.59 2.01 14.91
CA VAL A 99 -11.77 2.16 14.04
C VAL A 99 -12.31 3.59 14.10
N ASP A 100 -12.46 4.14 15.31
CA ASP A 100 -12.93 5.52 15.49
C ASP A 100 -12.01 6.54 14.84
N HIS A 101 -10.69 6.35 15.01
CA HIS A 101 -9.66 7.22 14.48
C HIS A 101 -9.69 7.26 12.95
N VAL A 102 -9.93 6.11 12.31
CA VAL A 102 -10.00 5.99 10.85
C VAL A 102 -11.18 6.76 10.29
N TRP A 103 -12.37 6.60 10.88
CA TRP A 103 -13.55 7.31 10.38
C TRP A 103 -13.53 8.80 10.72
N HIS A 104 -12.97 9.18 11.86
CA HIS A 104 -12.67 10.58 12.16
C HIS A 104 -11.75 11.20 11.10
N MET A 105 -10.68 10.49 10.72
CA MET A 105 -9.78 10.91 9.63
C MET A 105 -10.52 11.00 8.29
N VAL A 106 -11.31 9.99 7.92
CA VAL A 106 -12.05 9.97 6.65
C VAL A 106 -13.00 11.14 6.54
N TRP A 107 -13.70 11.51 7.63
CA TRP A 107 -14.59 12.67 7.62
C TRP A 107 -13.83 13.95 7.30
N HIS A 108 -12.76 14.23 8.06
CA HIS A 108 -12.10 15.54 8.03
C HIS A 108 -11.12 15.69 6.87
N GLU A 109 -10.38 14.64 6.51
CA GLU A 109 -9.37 14.71 5.45
C GLU A 109 -9.95 14.51 4.04
N LEU A 110 -11.15 13.93 3.92
CA LEU A 110 -11.80 13.61 2.64
C LEU A 110 -13.14 14.35 2.45
N ALA A 111 -13.29 15.52 3.07
CA ALA A 111 -14.44 16.43 2.92
C ALA A 111 -14.17 17.65 2.04
N GLU A 112 -13.07 17.66 1.29
CA GLU A 112 -12.68 18.82 0.48
C GLU A 112 -13.15 18.67 -0.99
N PRO A 113 -13.77 19.68 -1.62
CA PRO A 113 -14.24 20.95 -1.06
C PRO A 113 -15.64 20.88 -0.42
N TYR A 114 -16.33 19.74 -0.50
CA TYR A 114 -17.67 19.55 0.06
C TYR A 114 -17.81 18.16 0.68
N THR A 115 -18.59 18.06 1.77
CA THR A 115 -18.87 16.79 2.45
C THR A 115 -19.53 15.75 1.54
N SER A 116 -20.31 16.22 0.55
CA SER A 116 -20.97 15.41 -0.47
C SER A 116 -20.03 14.84 -1.55
N SER A 117 -18.79 15.35 -1.65
CA SER A 117 -17.79 14.75 -2.53
C SER A 117 -17.46 13.33 -2.04
N PRO A 118 -17.43 12.33 -2.94
CA PRO A 118 -17.21 10.95 -2.53
C PRO A 118 -15.80 10.75 -1.97
N ALA A 119 -15.72 10.02 -0.86
CA ALA A 119 -14.45 9.51 -0.35
C ALA A 119 -14.15 8.16 -1.02
N ILE A 120 -12.89 7.95 -1.39
CA ILE A 120 -12.43 6.70 -1.99
C ILE A 120 -11.51 5.99 -1.01
N VAL A 121 -11.85 4.75 -0.68
CA VAL A 121 -11.07 3.88 0.20
C VAL A 121 -10.67 2.62 -0.55
N ILE A 122 -9.37 2.37 -0.67
CA ILE A 122 -8.81 1.20 -1.35
C ILE A 122 -8.11 0.32 -0.32
N MET A 123 -8.71 -0.83 -0.04
CA MET A 123 -8.24 -1.87 0.87
C MET A 123 -7.56 -2.98 0.06
N LEU A 124 -6.23 -3.02 0.10
CA LEU A 124 -5.40 -3.96 -0.68
C LEU A 124 -5.08 -5.25 0.09
N THR A 125 -5.95 -5.68 1.01
CA THR A 125 -5.76 -6.89 1.82
C THR A 125 -7.08 -7.45 2.29
N PRO A 126 -7.24 -8.78 2.43
CA PRO A 126 -8.31 -9.33 3.25
C PRO A 126 -8.07 -9.00 4.73
N THR A 127 -9.11 -9.15 5.56
CA THR A 127 -9.01 -8.94 7.02
C THR A 127 -8.06 -9.94 7.67
N HIS A 128 -8.06 -11.17 7.16
CA HIS A 128 -7.19 -12.24 7.59
C HIS A 128 -6.49 -12.89 6.39
N ALA A 129 -5.24 -13.27 6.56
CA ALA A 129 -4.51 -14.07 5.58
C ALA A 129 -3.72 -15.18 6.27
N PRO A 130 -3.41 -16.29 5.59
CA PRO A 130 -2.57 -17.35 6.14
C PRO A 130 -1.18 -16.83 6.53
N MET A 131 -0.61 -17.40 7.59
CA MET A 131 0.77 -17.15 7.96
C MET A 131 1.72 -17.78 6.92
N PRO A 132 2.84 -17.13 6.55
CA PRO A 132 3.79 -17.70 5.59
C PRO A 132 4.41 -19.03 6.04
N ASP A 133 4.60 -19.21 7.34
CA ASP A 133 5.19 -20.39 7.97
C ASP A 133 4.16 -21.47 8.35
N ASP A 134 2.87 -21.12 8.40
CA ASP A 134 1.78 -22.06 8.69
C ASP A 134 0.49 -21.66 7.96
N PRO A 135 0.20 -22.28 6.80
CA PRO A 135 -0.98 -21.92 6.02
C PRO A 135 -2.32 -22.26 6.71
N ASN A 136 -2.32 -23.09 7.76
CA ASN A 136 -3.53 -23.39 8.52
C ASN A 136 -3.83 -22.33 9.59
N ARG A 137 -2.87 -21.44 9.87
CA ARG A 137 -3.00 -20.39 10.87
C ARG A 137 -3.29 -19.06 10.19
N MET A 138 -4.50 -18.54 10.43
CA MET A 138 -4.89 -17.21 9.96
C MET A 138 -4.32 -16.12 10.86
N PHE A 139 -3.83 -15.05 10.25
CA PHE A 139 -3.33 -13.86 10.92
C PHE A 139 -4.17 -12.65 10.54
N GLU A 140 -4.57 -11.86 11.54
CA GLU A 140 -5.30 -10.62 11.30
C GLU A 140 -4.39 -9.59 10.62
N LYS A 141 -4.68 -9.29 9.35
CA LYS A 141 -4.01 -8.26 8.57
C LYS A 141 -4.69 -6.91 8.71
N CYS A 142 -6.00 -6.91 8.93
CA CYS A 142 -6.83 -5.72 9.07
C CYS A 142 -8.09 -6.08 9.86
N TYR A 143 -8.43 -5.28 10.88
CA TYR A 143 -9.71 -5.42 11.57
C TYR A 143 -10.84 -5.00 10.63
N GLN A 144 -12.01 -5.61 10.76
CA GLN A 144 -13.19 -5.21 9.98
C GLN A 144 -13.75 -3.90 10.54
N TYR A 145 -13.40 -2.79 9.89
CA TYR A 145 -13.74 -1.43 10.33
C TYR A 145 -14.94 -0.85 9.57
N TYR A 146 -15.69 -1.67 8.83
CA TYR A 146 -16.81 -1.23 7.98
C TYR A 146 -17.97 -2.24 8.05
N PRO A 147 -19.22 -1.79 7.80
CA PRO A 147 -20.38 -2.67 7.59
C PRO A 147 -20.21 -3.54 6.34
N LEU A 148 -20.45 -4.86 6.43
CA LEU A 148 -20.20 -5.79 5.31
C LEU A 148 -21.28 -5.74 4.24
N ASP A 149 -22.53 -5.64 4.66
CA ASP A 149 -23.72 -5.80 3.83
C ASP A 149 -24.96 -5.18 4.50
N GLU A 150 -26.11 -5.31 3.86
CA GLU A 150 -27.41 -4.78 4.30
C GLU A 150 -27.86 -5.32 5.66
N SER A 151 -27.34 -6.47 6.10
CA SER A 151 -27.65 -7.05 7.42
C SER A 151 -26.78 -6.48 8.54
N SER A 152 -25.70 -5.77 8.19
CA SER A 152 -24.79 -5.17 9.16
C SER A 152 -25.43 -3.93 9.79
N PRO A 153 -25.50 -3.83 11.14
CA PRO A 153 -25.94 -2.59 11.78
C PRO A 153 -24.98 -1.44 11.46
N PRO A 154 -25.45 -0.17 11.49
CA PRO A 154 -24.56 0.98 11.38
C PRO A 154 -23.45 0.92 12.43
N LEU A 155 -22.21 1.13 11.99
CA LEU A 155 -21.06 1.23 12.87
C LEU A 155 -21.10 2.59 13.56
N ARG A 156 -21.28 2.61 14.89
CA ARG A 156 -21.22 3.83 15.70
C ARG A 156 -19.77 4.21 15.96
N ILE A 157 -19.46 5.49 15.81
CA ILE A 157 -18.10 6.02 15.87
C ILE A 157 -17.94 6.90 17.10
N ASN A 158 -16.81 6.70 17.79
CA ASN A 158 -16.39 7.46 18.97
C ASN A 158 -17.38 7.37 20.15
N GLU A 159 -18.05 6.23 20.36
CA GLU A 159 -19.03 6.06 21.46
C GLU A 159 -18.43 6.30 22.84
N THR A 160 -17.13 6.05 23.00
CA THR A 160 -16.39 6.19 24.27
C THR A 160 -15.84 7.61 24.54
N ASN A 161 -16.09 8.58 23.64
CA ASN A 161 -15.56 9.96 23.71
C ASN A 161 -14.03 10.04 23.67
N GLN A 162 -13.33 8.99 23.21
CA GLN A 162 -11.86 8.99 23.17
C GLN A 162 -11.26 10.03 22.21
N LEU A 163 -12.05 10.49 21.22
CA LEU A 163 -11.68 11.56 20.29
C LEU A 163 -12.35 12.92 20.64
N GLY A 164 -12.86 13.06 21.87
CA GLY A 164 -13.66 14.21 22.30
C GLY A 164 -15.17 13.91 22.30
N GLU A 165 -15.95 14.75 22.98
CA GLU A 165 -17.40 14.56 23.13
C GLU A 165 -18.20 15.10 21.93
N GLU A 166 -17.61 16.05 21.20
CA GLU A 166 -18.28 16.80 20.12
C GLU A 166 -18.39 15.99 18.82
N PHE A 167 -17.50 15.00 18.60
CA PHE A 167 -17.53 14.17 17.42
C PHE A 167 -18.22 12.83 17.68
N LYS A 168 -19.42 12.66 17.15
CA LYS A 168 -20.13 11.38 17.10
C LYS A 168 -20.59 11.15 15.67
N ALA A 169 -20.42 9.93 15.18
CA ALA A 169 -20.77 9.62 13.81
C ALA A 169 -21.29 8.20 13.68
N GLN A 170 -21.81 7.88 12.51
CA GLN A 170 -22.10 6.51 12.13
C GLN A 170 -21.70 6.26 10.67
N VAL A 171 -21.36 5.01 10.38
CA VAL A 171 -21.13 4.53 9.02
C VAL A 171 -22.08 3.39 8.75
N ARG A 172 -22.93 3.55 7.73
CA ARG A 172 -23.91 2.54 7.32
C ARG A 172 -23.57 1.96 5.96
N PHE A 173 -23.91 0.69 5.76
CA PHE A 173 -23.95 0.10 4.44
C PHE A 173 -25.07 0.76 3.63
N GLU A 174 -24.81 1.08 2.37
CA GLU A 174 -25.85 1.58 1.46
C GLU A 174 -26.14 0.55 0.37
N GLU A 175 -25.12 0.15 -0.38
CA GLU A 175 -25.31 -0.79 -1.48
C GLU A 175 -24.05 -1.58 -1.82
N ARG A 176 -24.26 -2.80 -2.30
CA ARG A 176 -23.22 -3.59 -2.96
C ARG A 176 -23.21 -3.17 -4.43
N LEU A 177 -22.14 -2.54 -4.86
CA LEU A 177 -21.98 -2.17 -6.27
C LEU A 177 -21.50 -3.38 -7.08
N PRO A 178 -21.79 -3.42 -8.39
CA PRO A 178 -21.16 -4.39 -9.27
C PRO A 178 -19.64 -4.35 -9.11
N GLY A 179 -19.03 -5.52 -8.87
CA GLY A 179 -17.58 -5.67 -8.86
C GLY A 179 -16.98 -5.39 -10.24
N ILE A 180 -15.66 -5.43 -10.34
CA ILE A 180 -14.99 -5.37 -11.65
C ILE A 180 -15.07 -6.76 -12.30
N GLU A 181 -15.69 -6.83 -13.47
CA GLU A 181 -15.95 -8.09 -14.19
C GLU A 181 -14.67 -8.92 -14.35
N GLY A 182 -14.77 -10.23 -14.06
CA GLY A 182 -13.63 -11.14 -14.14
C GLY A 182 -12.61 -11.00 -13.01
N THR A 183 -12.88 -10.17 -12.00
CA THR A 183 -11.97 -9.96 -10.86
C THR A 183 -12.65 -10.31 -9.53
N PRO A 184 -11.87 -10.63 -8.48
CA PRO A 184 -12.39 -10.84 -7.12
C PRO A 184 -12.61 -9.51 -6.36
N ILE A 185 -12.55 -8.36 -7.05
CA ILE A 185 -12.62 -7.05 -6.41
C ILE A 185 -14.05 -6.80 -5.97
N GLU A 186 -14.19 -6.52 -4.67
CA GLU A 186 -15.46 -6.13 -4.10
C GLU A 186 -15.57 -4.60 -4.06
N VAL A 187 -16.72 -4.09 -4.47
CA VAL A 187 -17.04 -2.65 -4.40
C VAL A 187 -18.28 -2.45 -3.57
N ARG A 188 -18.23 -1.59 -2.57
CA ARG A 188 -19.38 -1.25 -1.74
C ARG A 188 -19.48 0.26 -1.56
N LYS A 189 -20.70 0.77 -1.52
CA LYS A 189 -20.99 2.14 -1.16
C LYS A 189 -21.44 2.18 0.30
N LEU A 190 -20.79 3.02 1.08
CA LEU A 190 -21.12 3.30 2.47
C LEU A 190 -21.53 4.77 2.57
N ILE A 191 -22.32 5.09 3.58
CA ILE A 191 -22.64 6.48 3.93
C ILE A 191 -22.16 6.74 5.34
N MET A 192 -21.42 7.84 5.52
CA MET A 192 -21.07 8.37 6.82
C MET A 192 -21.89 9.62 7.12
N THR A 193 -22.37 9.73 8.36
CA THR A 193 -23.09 10.91 8.88
C THR A 193 -22.53 11.27 10.25
N VAL A 194 -22.45 12.56 10.55
CA VAL A 194 -22.00 13.09 11.85
C VAL A 194 -23.20 13.66 12.61
N ASP A 195 -23.29 13.37 13.90
CA ASP A 195 -24.36 13.88 14.76
C ASP A 195 -24.28 15.43 14.81
N GLY A 196 -25.39 16.11 14.55
CA GLY A 196 -25.43 17.58 14.46
C GLY A 196 -25.17 18.15 13.05
N GLU A 197 -24.71 17.32 12.11
CA GLU A 197 -24.55 17.65 10.68
C GLU A 197 -25.51 16.81 9.83
N GLU A 198 -26.79 16.73 10.25
CA GLU A 198 -27.78 15.79 9.71
C GLU A 198 -28.08 15.98 8.21
N ASP A 199 -27.87 17.20 7.69
CA ASP A 199 -28.04 17.52 6.27
C ASP A 199 -26.79 17.17 5.42
N GLU A 200 -25.70 16.72 6.06
CA GLU A 200 -24.45 16.36 5.40
C GLU A 200 -24.21 14.85 5.45
N GLU A 201 -24.37 14.20 4.30
CA GLU A 201 -23.96 12.81 4.11
C GLU A 201 -22.67 12.74 3.28
N LYS A 202 -21.72 11.93 3.73
CA LYS A 202 -20.52 11.61 2.96
C LYS A 202 -20.66 10.24 2.30
N PRO A 203 -20.77 10.16 0.96
CA PRO A 203 -20.69 8.88 0.26
C PRO A 203 -19.25 8.36 0.25
N ILE A 204 -19.05 7.09 0.57
CA ILE A 204 -17.76 6.42 0.56
C ILE A 204 -17.80 5.21 -0.37
N TYR A 205 -16.94 5.21 -1.38
CA TYR A 205 -16.69 4.05 -2.23
C TYR A 205 -15.52 3.27 -1.65
N HIS A 206 -15.83 2.08 -1.13
CA HIS A 206 -14.85 1.18 -0.55
C HIS A 206 -14.58 0.02 -1.51
N TYR A 207 -13.33 -0.07 -1.95
CA TYR A 207 -12.82 -1.12 -2.82
C TYR A 207 -11.98 -2.10 -1.98
N LEU A 208 -12.33 -3.38 -2.01
CA LEU A 208 -11.52 -4.44 -1.42
C LEU A 208 -10.90 -5.27 -2.54
N TYR A 209 -9.57 -5.27 -2.58
CA TYR A 209 -8.76 -6.15 -3.42
C TYR A 209 -8.21 -7.30 -2.56
N PRO A 210 -8.81 -8.51 -2.62
CA PRO A 210 -8.46 -9.59 -1.69
C PRO A 210 -7.19 -10.34 -2.08
N ASN A 211 -6.78 -10.31 -3.35
CA ASN A 211 -5.79 -11.25 -3.89
C ASN A 211 -4.43 -10.60 -4.17
N TRP A 212 -3.85 -9.90 -3.19
CA TRP A 212 -2.49 -9.36 -3.29
C TRP A 212 -1.58 -9.97 -2.21
N PRO A 213 -0.50 -10.69 -2.57
CA PRO A 213 0.42 -11.29 -1.61
C PRO A 213 1.12 -10.25 -0.71
N ASP A 214 1.37 -10.60 0.55
CA ASP A 214 1.93 -9.69 1.56
C ASP A 214 3.40 -9.28 1.31
N PHE A 215 4.19 -10.18 0.73
CA PHE A 215 5.64 -10.02 0.51
C PHE A 215 6.08 -10.33 -0.92
N GLY A 216 5.13 -10.66 -1.80
CA GLY A 216 5.37 -10.88 -3.21
C GLY A 216 4.93 -9.70 -4.06
N ALA A 217 5.39 -9.69 -5.29
CA ALA A 217 4.78 -8.92 -6.36
C ALA A 217 3.37 -9.44 -6.67
N LEU A 218 2.56 -8.61 -7.30
CA LEU A 218 1.28 -9.06 -7.83
C LEU A 218 1.54 -10.04 -8.98
N ALA A 219 0.90 -11.20 -8.97
CA ALA A 219 1.07 -12.18 -10.05
C ALA A 219 0.59 -11.59 -11.39
N GLU A 220 1.22 -12.02 -12.49
CA GLU A 220 1.02 -11.44 -13.82
C GLU A 220 -0.45 -11.45 -14.25
N GLU A 221 -1.16 -12.56 -14.00
CA GLU A 221 -2.58 -12.74 -14.29
C GLU A 221 -3.48 -11.71 -13.57
N ASN A 222 -2.99 -11.12 -12.49
CA ASN A 222 -3.72 -10.16 -11.68
C ASN A 222 -3.41 -8.70 -12.05
N VAL A 223 -2.41 -8.42 -12.88
CA VAL A 223 -2.04 -7.05 -13.28
C VAL A 223 -3.20 -6.32 -13.93
N ALA A 224 -3.96 -6.96 -14.83
CA ALA A 224 -5.12 -6.32 -15.45
C ALA A 224 -6.13 -5.83 -14.41
N SER A 225 -6.41 -6.64 -13.38
CA SER A 225 -7.39 -6.30 -12.35
C SER A 225 -6.99 -5.09 -11.51
N ILE A 226 -5.69 -4.91 -11.20
CA ILE A 226 -5.25 -3.74 -10.42
C ILE A 226 -5.31 -2.46 -11.25
N LEU A 227 -5.06 -2.55 -12.55
CA LEU A 227 -5.17 -1.41 -13.46
C LEU A 227 -6.62 -0.98 -13.64
N SER A 228 -7.56 -1.93 -13.74
CA SER A 228 -8.99 -1.62 -13.73
C SER A 228 -9.43 -0.97 -12.42
N LEU A 229 -8.87 -1.39 -11.28
CA LEU A 229 -9.15 -0.73 -9.98
C LEU A 229 -8.64 0.71 -9.95
N MET A 230 -7.43 0.96 -10.45
CA MET A 230 -6.86 2.31 -10.56
C MET A 230 -7.75 3.22 -11.41
N GLU A 231 -8.14 2.76 -12.61
CA GLU A 231 -9.02 3.52 -13.50
C GLU A 231 -10.39 3.80 -12.85
N LEU A 232 -11.04 2.77 -12.30
CA LEU A 232 -12.36 2.90 -11.69
C LEU A 232 -12.35 3.83 -10.48
N SER A 233 -11.36 3.69 -9.60
CA SER A 233 -11.23 4.52 -8.40
C SER A 233 -10.94 5.99 -8.74
N ARG A 234 -10.16 6.28 -9.80
CA ARG A 234 -9.96 7.66 -10.29
C ARG A 234 -11.26 8.24 -10.83
N LYS A 235 -11.97 7.50 -11.68
CA LYS A 235 -13.26 7.94 -12.24
C LYS A 235 -14.28 8.23 -11.13
N GLN A 236 -14.29 7.41 -10.08
CA GLN A 236 -15.20 7.56 -8.96
C GLN A 236 -14.83 8.74 -8.04
N ASN A 237 -13.55 9.14 -8.00
CA ASN A 237 -13.08 10.32 -7.26
C ASN A 237 -13.52 11.66 -7.89
N GLY A 238 -14.32 11.62 -8.95
CA GLY A 238 -14.90 12.80 -9.58
C GLY A 238 -13.84 13.75 -10.13
N ARG A 239 -13.79 14.98 -9.60
CA ARG A 239 -12.81 16.01 -10.02
C ARG A 239 -11.39 15.78 -9.50
N GLY A 240 -11.16 14.74 -8.70
CA GLY A 240 -9.84 14.43 -8.16
C GLY A 240 -9.35 15.40 -7.08
N GLU A 241 -10.26 16.18 -6.50
CA GLU A 241 -9.93 17.19 -5.48
C GLU A 241 -9.65 16.54 -4.12
N ASN A 242 -10.33 15.42 -3.82
CA ASN A 242 -10.12 14.60 -2.63
C ASN A 242 -8.91 13.66 -2.78
N ALA A 243 -8.17 13.49 -1.68
CA ALA A 243 -7.19 12.42 -1.60
C ALA A 243 -7.87 11.03 -1.65
N ARG A 244 -7.20 10.03 -2.23
CA ARG A 244 -7.67 8.64 -2.13
C ARG A 244 -6.96 7.94 -0.97
N LEU A 245 -7.73 7.34 -0.07
CA LEU A 245 -7.19 6.59 1.06
C LEU A 245 -6.82 5.19 0.59
N ILE A 246 -5.55 4.82 0.74
CA ILE A 246 -5.03 3.52 0.34
C ILE A 246 -4.39 2.83 1.55
N HIS A 247 -4.79 1.61 1.82
CA HIS A 247 -4.21 0.83 2.91
C HIS A 247 -4.10 -0.66 2.56
N CYS A 248 -3.25 -1.35 3.31
CA CYS A 248 -3.17 -2.81 3.31
C CYS A 248 -3.15 -3.29 4.76
N SER A 249 -2.12 -4.05 5.17
CA SER A 249 -1.88 -4.37 6.58
C SER A 249 -0.97 -3.36 7.27
N ALA A 250 0.27 -3.19 6.82
CA ALA A 250 1.20 -2.20 7.37
C ALA A 250 1.07 -0.81 6.73
N GLY A 251 0.43 -0.73 5.56
CA GLY A 251 0.27 0.53 4.83
C GLY A 251 1.53 1.01 4.12
N VAL A 252 2.44 0.11 3.74
CA VAL A 252 3.74 0.46 3.12
C VAL A 252 4.13 -0.40 1.92
N GLY A 253 3.94 -1.72 1.97
CA GLY A 253 4.27 -2.64 0.86
C GLY A 253 3.32 -2.52 -0.33
N ARG A 254 2.18 -3.23 -0.27
CA ARG A 254 1.12 -3.18 -1.30
C ARG A 254 0.62 -1.75 -1.55
N THR A 255 0.41 -0.98 -0.48
CA THR A 255 0.02 0.43 -0.53
C THR A 255 1.04 1.27 -1.32
N GLY A 256 2.33 1.19 -1.00
CA GLY A 256 3.34 1.95 -1.73
C GLY A 256 3.51 1.48 -3.17
N THR A 257 3.36 0.17 -3.42
CA THR A 257 3.41 -0.39 -4.77
C THR A 257 2.27 0.11 -5.63
N PHE A 258 1.04 0.15 -5.09
CA PHE A 258 -0.12 0.69 -5.80
C PHE A 258 0.07 2.18 -6.15
N VAL A 259 0.45 3.00 -5.16
CA VAL A 259 0.63 4.44 -5.37
C VAL A 259 1.75 4.72 -6.38
N ALA A 260 2.89 4.04 -6.24
CA ALA A 260 4.01 4.19 -7.18
C ALA A 260 3.61 3.77 -8.59
N LEU A 261 2.99 2.60 -8.74
CA LEU A 261 2.59 2.07 -10.05
C LEU A 261 1.59 2.99 -10.73
N GLU A 262 0.57 3.45 -10.01
CA GLU A 262 -0.44 4.34 -10.58
C GLU A 262 0.17 5.65 -11.07
N PHE A 263 1.05 6.26 -10.27
CA PHE A 263 1.75 7.46 -10.66
C PHE A 263 2.60 7.26 -11.92
N LEU A 264 3.45 6.22 -11.92
CA LEU A 264 4.37 5.89 -13.01
C LEU A 264 3.63 5.59 -14.31
N LEU A 265 2.53 4.84 -14.24
CA LEU A 265 1.72 4.57 -15.43
C LEU A 265 1.04 5.83 -15.95
N GLY A 266 0.56 6.72 -15.08
CA GLY A 266 0.06 8.02 -15.53
C GLY A 266 1.12 8.86 -16.23
N GLU A 267 2.37 8.84 -15.76
CA GLU A 267 3.50 9.49 -16.44
C GLU A 267 3.77 8.88 -17.83
N LEU A 268 3.89 7.55 -17.88
CA LEU A 268 4.13 6.81 -19.12
C LEU A 268 3.01 7.02 -20.14
N GLU A 269 1.76 6.86 -19.72
CA GLU A 269 0.58 6.95 -20.58
C GLU A 269 0.37 8.38 -21.08
N GLY A 270 0.62 9.38 -20.24
CA GLY A 270 0.55 10.79 -20.64
C GLY A 270 1.79 11.31 -21.36
N GLY A 271 2.78 10.45 -21.69
CA GLY A 271 3.89 10.78 -22.58
C GLY A 271 5.04 11.54 -21.91
N ALA A 272 5.09 11.57 -20.57
CA ALA A 272 6.16 12.24 -19.82
C ALA A 272 7.55 11.67 -20.16
N TRP A 273 7.61 10.42 -20.59
CA TRP A 273 8.86 9.73 -20.91
C TRP A 273 9.22 9.80 -22.41
N GLU A 274 8.48 10.55 -23.23
CA GLU A 274 8.73 10.65 -24.67
C GLU A 274 9.98 11.46 -25.01
N GLY A 275 10.90 10.82 -25.72
CA GLY A 275 12.20 11.39 -26.03
C GLY A 275 13.18 11.36 -24.85
N TRP A 276 12.99 10.43 -23.90
CA TRP A 276 13.81 10.28 -22.70
C TRP A 276 15.32 10.34 -22.98
N ASP A 277 15.80 9.58 -23.97
CA ASP A 277 17.22 9.50 -24.34
C ASP A 277 17.80 10.84 -24.87
N ASN A 278 16.94 11.76 -25.29
CA ASN A 278 17.33 13.06 -25.83
C ASN A 278 17.15 14.21 -24.81
N ASN A 279 16.79 13.89 -23.56
CA ASN A 279 16.60 14.87 -22.49
C ASN A 279 17.82 14.88 -21.53
N GLU A 280 18.14 16.04 -20.95
CA GLU A 280 19.14 16.20 -19.88
C GLU A 280 18.84 15.33 -18.65
N HIS A 281 17.58 14.91 -18.46
CA HIS A 281 17.14 13.98 -17.41
C HIS A 281 17.33 12.49 -17.72
N SER A 282 17.94 12.11 -18.86
CA SER A 282 18.26 10.71 -19.19
C SER A 282 19.10 9.95 -18.15
N VAL A 283 19.64 10.66 -17.14
CA VAL A 283 20.41 10.13 -16.02
C VAL A 283 19.61 9.78 -14.76
N THR A 284 18.33 10.17 -14.66
CA THR A 284 17.50 9.83 -13.50
C THR A 284 16.71 8.56 -13.74
N ASP A 285 16.47 7.77 -12.69
CA ASP A 285 15.61 6.59 -12.79
C ASP A 285 14.23 6.94 -12.20
N PRO A 286 13.16 7.00 -13.02
CA PRO A 286 11.86 7.48 -12.56
C PRO A 286 11.26 6.56 -11.49
N ILE A 287 11.55 5.26 -11.51
CA ILE A 287 11.03 4.29 -10.56
C ILE A 287 11.76 4.42 -9.23
N TYR A 288 13.09 4.51 -9.27
CA TYR A 288 13.89 4.82 -8.09
C TYR A 288 13.43 6.12 -7.42
N GLU A 289 13.29 7.20 -8.19
CA GLU A 289 12.94 8.51 -7.64
C GLU A 289 11.52 8.54 -7.09
N THR A 290 10.56 7.90 -7.77
CA THR A 290 9.20 7.74 -7.24
C THR A 290 9.20 7.05 -5.88
N VAL A 291 9.91 5.93 -5.73
CA VAL A 291 9.95 5.20 -4.45
C VAL A 291 10.70 6.00 -3.39
N ASN A 292 11.74 6.74 -3.78
CA ASN A 292 12.45 7.62 -2.88
C ASN A 292 11.55 8.74 -2.33
N GLN A 293 10.78 9.42 -3.19
CA GLN A 293 9.78 10.43 -2.81
C GLN A 293 8.73 9.86 -1.86
N LEU A 294 8.26 8.63 -2.10
CA LEU A 294 7.34 7.95 -1.18
C LEU A 294 7.99 7.73 0.19
N ARG A 295 9.23 7.22 0.24
CA ARG A 295 9.95 6.96 1.50
C ARG A 295 10.30 8.23 2.26
N MET A 296 10.40 9.38 1.59
CA MET A 296 10.55 10.69 2.24
C MET A 296 9.28 11.15 2.98
N GLN A 297 8.10 10.66 2.58
CA GLN A 297 6.81 11.07 3.13
C GLN A 297 6.23 10.03 4.09
N ARG A 298 6.40 8.75 3.78
CA ARG A 298 6.04 7.61 4.64
C ARG A 298 7.13 6.56 4.53
N LYS A 299 7.74 6.23 5.66
CA LYS A 299 8.83 5.25 5.75
C LYS A 299 8.45 3.89 5.16
N THR A 300 9.41 3.19 4.55
CA THR A 300 9.34 1.79 4.10
C THR A 300 8.36 1.52 2.95
N MET A 301 7.87 2.57 2.28
CA MET A 301 7.04 2.42 1.08
C MET A 301 7.76 1.58 0.01
N VAL A 302 7.03 0.65 -0.60
CA VAL A 302 7.58 -0.45 -1.44
C VAL A 302 8.60 -1.27 -0.63
N GLN A 303 8.06 -2.14 0.22
CA GLN A 303 8.77 -2.76 1.33
C GLN A 303 9.66 -3.94 0.93
N ALA A 304 9.38 -4.58 -0.21
CA ALA A 304 10.15 -5.72 -0.69
C ALA A 304 10.79 -5.45 -2.05
N TYR A 305 11.92 -6.11 -2.33
CA TYR A 305 12.58 -6.03 -3.64
C TYR A 305 11.65 -6.51 -4.76
N ASP A 306 10.89 -7.58 -4.55
CA ASP A 306 9.99 -8.11 -5.59
C ASP A 306 8.90 -7.10 -5.99
N GLN A 307 8.41 -6.32 -5.03
CA GLN A 307 7.49 -5.20 -5.28
C GLN A 307 8.16 -4.09 -6.10
N TYR A 308 9.43 -3.80 -5.81
CA TYR A 308 10.21 -2.82 -6.56
C TYR A 308 10.49 -3.27 -7.99
N ALA A 309 10.93 -4.52 -8.18
CA ALA A 309 11.16 -5.12 -9.49
C ALA A 309 9.87 -5.21 -10.32
N PHE A 310 8.74 -5.49 -9.67
CA PHE A 310 7.43 -5.48 -10.30
C PHE A 310 7.07 -4.13 -10.93
N LEU A 311 7.44 -3.01 -10.31
CA LEU A 311 7.24 -1.68 -10.92
C LEU A 311 7.96 -1.56 -12.27
N TYR A 312 9.22 -2.01 -12.35
CA TYR A 312 9.98 -2.02 -13.61
C TYR A 312 9.33 -2.92 -14.64
N GLU A 313 8.91 -4.12 -14.23
CA GLU A 313 8.33 -5.09 -15.14
C GLU A 313 7.04 -4.56 -15.79
N VAL A 314 6.11 -4.03 -14.99
CA VAL A 314 4.85 -3.49 -15.50
C VAL A 314 5.09 -2.25 -16.35
N CYS A 315 5.93 -1.32 -15.91
CA CYS A 315 6.25 -0.12 -16.70
C CYS A 315 6.91 -0.47 -18.04
N ARG A 316 7.84 -1.43 -18.06
CA ARG A 316 8.48 -1.92 -19.28
C ARG A 316 7.45 -2.53 -20.24
N LYS A 317 6.62 -3.46 -19.76
CA LYS A 317 5.57 -4.10 -20.59
C LYS A 317 4.63 -3.04 -21.17
N ARG A 318 4.21 -2.06 -20.36
CA ARG A 318 3.35 -0.95 -20.82
C ARG A 318 4.02 -0.03 -21.82
N TRP A 319 5.33 0.21 -21.67
CA TRP A 319 6.12 0.96 -22.65
C TRP A 319 6.20 0.22 -23.99
N GLU A 320 6.52 -1.07 -23.96
CA GLU A 320 6.60 -1.93 -25.14
C GLU A 320 5.27 -1.96 -25.90
N GLU A 321 4.16 -2.11 -25.19
CA GLU A 321 2.80 -2.06 -25.75
C GLU A 321 2.48 -0.68 -26.38
N LYS A 322 2.73 0.41 -25.65
CA LYS A 322 2.40 1.77 -26.11
C LYS A 322 3.18 2.17 -27.35
N TYR A 323 4.49 1.90 -27.37
CA TYR A 323 5.39 2.36 -28.44
C TYR A 323 5.74 1.27 -29.47
N LYS A 324 5.16 0.08 -29.35
CA LYS A 324 5.40 -1.07 -30.25
C LYS A 324 6.89 -1.39 -30.41
N THR A 325 7.65 -1.28 -29.32
CA THR A 325 9.07 -1.60 -29.31
C THR A 325 9.28 -3.10 -29.15
N PRO A 326 10.38 -3.68 -29.69
CA PRO A 326 10.67 -5.10 -29.50
C PRO A 326 10.81 -5.43 -28.00
N CYS A 327 10.33 -6.60 -27.58
CA CYS A 327 10.57 -7.09 -26.22
C CYS A 327 12.07 -7.41 -26.07
N ILE A 328 12.79 -6.61 -25.28
CA ILE A 328 14.26 -6.75 -25.10
C ILE A 328 14.60 -7.44 -23.75
N GLY A 329 13.61 -7.75 -22.90
CA GLY A 329 13.81 -8.39 -21.60
C GLY A 329 13.14 -9.77 -21.50
N GLY A 330 13.88 -10.78 -21.03
CA GLY A 330 13.36 -12.14 -20.84
C GLY A 330 12.14 -12.20 -19.90
N GLU A 331 11.31 -13.23 -20.09
CA GLU A 331 10.13 -13.53 -19.28
C GLU A 331 10.54 -13.75 -17.82
N HIS A 332 10.34 -12.75 -16.97
CA HIS A 332 10.41 -12.93 -15.52
C HIS A 332 9.09 -13.55 -15.06
N THR A 333 9.04 -14.89 -15.10
CA THR A 333 8.00 -15.63 -14.39
C THR A 333 8.37 -15.68 -12.91
N HIS A 334 7.41 -15.37 -12.04
CA HIS A 334 7.55 -15.56 -10.60
C HIS A 334 7.76 -17.06 -10.29
N MET A 335 9.00 -17.53 -10.29
CA MET A 335 9.32 -18.85 -9.75
C MET A 335 9.24 -18.79 -8.23
N GLN A 336 8.47 -19.73 -7.68
CA GLN A 336 8.19 -19.94 -6.25
C GLN A 336 9.43 -19.88 -5.36
N PRO A 337 9.29 -19.54 -4.06
CA PRO A 337 10.43 -19.53 -3.15
C PRO A 337 11.01 -20.94 -3.00
N MET A 338 12.28 -21.11 -3.37
CA MET A 338 13.06 -22.29 -2.98
C MET A 338 13.23 -22.26 -1.45
N ASN A 339 12.39 -23.00 -0.76
CA ASN A 339 12.71 -23.51 0.56
C ASN A 339 13.74 -24.62 0.41
N GLU A 340 14.97 -24.39 0.83
CA GLU A 340 15.85 -25.44 1.33
C GLU A 340 16.90 -24.84 2.25
N VAL A 341 16.63 -24.94 3.56
CA VAL A 341 17.67 -24.98 4.59
C VAL A 341 17.63 -26.40 5.12
N CYS A 342 18.67 -27.18 4.87
CA CYS A 342 19.04 -28.30 5.72
C CYS A 342 20.56 -28.29 5.92
N ILE A 343 20.90 -28.19 7.20
CA ILE A 343 22.23 -28.15 7.80
C ILE A 343 22.68 -29.59 8.06
N ASN A 344 23.96 -29.85 7.75
CA ASN A 344 24.89 -30.86 8.29
C ASN A 344 24.70 -32.35 7.97
N GLY A 345 25.85 -32.98 7.67
CA GLY A 345 26.07 -34.42 7.71
C GLY A 345 27.38 -34.80 7.03
N LEU A 346 28.52 -34.43 7.63
CA LEU A 346 29.75 -35.21 7.48
C LEU A 346 29.46 -36.60 8.04
N ASP A 347 29.84 -37.65 7.33
CA ASP A 347 30.44 -38.84 7.92
C ASP A 347 31.08 -39.70 6.81
N ASP A 348 32.37 -39.93 7.02
CA ASP A 348 33.20 -40.96 6.38
C ASP A 348 32.66 -42.34 6.75
N GLU A 349 32.55 -43.26 5.78
CA GLU A 349 32.63 -44.70 6.09
C GLU A 349 33.59 -45.39 5.13
N ASN A 350 34.71 -45.77 5.74
CA ASN A 350 35.74 -46.67 5.29
C ASN A 350 35.58 -47.97 6.11
N GLU A 351 36.06 -49.09 5.55
CA GLU A 351 36.24 -50.43 6.16
C GLU A 351 34.99 -51.35 6.23
N GLY A 352 35.10 -52.65 5.96
CA GLY A 352 36.29 -53.47 5.86
C GLY A 352 36.07 -54.89 5.33
N ASP A 353 37.20 -55.46 4.90
CA ASP A 353 37.45 -56.89 4.80
C ASP A 353 37.57 -57.50 6.21
N GLU A 354 36.98 -58.68 6.44
CA GLU A 354 37.64 -59.74 7.20
C GLU A 354 36.96 -61.11 6.99
N GLU A 355 37.76 -62.05 6.46
CA GLU A 355 37.54 -63.50 6.53
C GLU A 355 37.55 -63.97 8.00
N ASN A 356 36.77 -65.00 8.36
CA ASN A 356 37.24 -66.41 8.44
C ASN A 356 36.35 -67.32 9.33
N ARG A 357 36.32 -68.60 8.93
CA ARG A 357 36.04 -69.85 9.69
C ARG A 357 34.59 -70.29 10.01
N SER A 358 34.11 -71.15 9.11
CA SER A 358 33.79 -72.59 9.29
C SER A 358 33.14 -73.08 10.60
N SER A 359 31.97 -73.71 10.48
CA SER A 359 31.76 -75.09 10.98
C SER A 359 30.45 -75.74 10.48
N LYS A 360 30.59 -77.01 10.04
CA LYS A 360 29.58 -78.10 9.93
C LYS A 360 28.44 -77.85 8.92
N SER A 361 28.17 -78.70 7.93
CA SER A 361 28.18 -80.17 7.85
C SER A 361 28.29 -80.67 6.41
#